data_AF-A0A899FY96-F1
#
_entry.id   AF-A0A899FY96-F1
#
_cell.length_a   1.000
_cell.length_b   1.000
_cell.length_c   1.000
_cell.angle_alpha   90.00
_cell.angle_beta   90.00
_cell.angle_gamma   90.00
#
_symmetry.space_group_name_H-M   'P 1'
#
loop_
_entity.id
_entity.type
_entity.pdbx_description
1 polymer ?
#
loop_
_entity_poly.entity_id
_entity_poly.type
_entity_poly.pdbx_seq_one_letter_code
_entity_poly.pdbx_strand_id
1 'polypeptide(L)'
;MKSQHTSYHWIPPKLTPNPNLANMSRVRRIIDFYARLPRGPAPTMSPRNWVEQYKKTFFSGRGKAQPILHAIGGLIIFGYILDYYFHLRSGTSWGAEFRFDLKISDKSRF
;
A
#
# COMPACT_ATOMS: atom_id res chain seq x y z
N MET A 1 -2.97 54.23 26.64
CA MET A 1 -3.56 54.20 25.27
C MET A 1 -2.58 53.44 24.38
N LYS A 2 -2.90 52.21 23.94
CA LYS A 2 -2.00 51.39 23.09
C LYS A 2 -2.50 51.46 21.65
N SER A 3 -1.77 52.19 20.81
CA SER A 3 -1.96 52.27 19.37
C SER A 3 -1.51 50.96 18.71
N GLN A 4 -2.47 50.20 18.18
CA GLN A 4 -2.20 48.98 17.41
C GLN A 4 -1.73 49.41 16.00
N HIS A 5 -0.43 49.26 15.74
CA HIS A 5 0.17 49.45 14.42
C HIS A 5 -0.32 48.34 13.48
N THR A 6 -1.15 48.68 12.49
CA THR A 6 -1.54 47.75 11.43
C THR A 6 -0.42 47.68 10.40
N SER A 7 0.38 46.62 10.45
CA SER A 7 1.35 46.31 9.40
C SER A 7 0.60 46.06 8.09
N TYR A 8 0.90 46.85 7.05
CA TYR A 8 0.36 46.67 5.70
C TYR A 8 0.90 45.36 5.10
N HIS A 9 0.19 44.27 5.39
CA HIS A 9 0.44 42.93 4.86
C HIS A 9 -0.36 42.77 3.57
N TRP A 10 0.29 42.91 2.41
CA TRP A 10 -0.34 42.78 1.07
C TRP A 10 -0.65 41.34 0.65
N ILE A 11 -0.73 40.43 1.61
CA ILE A 11 -1.28 39.11 1.36
C ILE A 11 -2.78 39.25 1.61
N PRO A 12 -3.62 39.14 0.57
CA PRO A 12 -5.06 39.17 0.77
C PRO A 12 -5.45 38.09 1.79
N PRO A 13 -6.33 38.39 2.76
CA PRO A 13 -6.76 37.41 3.74
C PRO A 13 -7.36 36.20 3.02
N LYS A 14 -7.07 35.01 3.54
CA LYS A 14 -7.55 33.76 2.96
C LYS A 14 -9.07 33.83 2.79
N LEU A 15 -9.54 33.62 1.56
CA LEU A 15 -10.96 33.48 1.22
C LEU A 15 -11.46 32.10 1.69
N THR A 16 -11.37 31.85 2.99
CA THR A 16 -12.01 30.71 3.63
C THR A 16 -13.31 31.18 4.26
N PRO A 17 -14.44 30.47 4.09
CA PRO A 17 -15.70 30.84 4.72
C PRO A 17 -15.51 30.99 6.24
N ASN A 18 -15.75 32.18 6.77
CA ASN A 18 -15.68 32.41 8.21
C ASN A 18 -16.88 31.72 8.87
N PRO A 19 -16.67 30.73 9.77
CA PRO A 19 -17.75 29.99 10.40
C PRO A 19 -18.65 30.85 11.32
N ASN A 20 -18.20 32.05 11.70
CA ASN A 20 -18.90 32.95 12.62
C ASN A 20 -19.77 34.01 11.90
N LEU A 21 -20.00 33.86 10.58
CA LEU A 21 -20.83 34.81 9.85
C LEU A 21 -22.32 34.55 10.10
N ALA A 22 -23.07 35.59 10.48
CA ALA A 22 -24.51 35.52 10.78
C ALA A 22 -25.39 34.90 9.65
N ASN A 23 -24.88 34.85 8.42
CA ASN A 23 -25.55 34.30 7.24
C ASN A 23 -24.93 32.98 6.71
N MET A 24 -24.24 32.21 7.56
CA MET A 24 -23.51 30.99 7.15
C MET A 24 -24.37 29.99 6.36
N SER A 25 -25.66 29.85 6.70
CA SER A 25 -26.57 28.93 6.00
C SER A 25 -26.92 29.34 4.56
N ARG A 26 -26.91 30.65 4.25
CA ARG A 26 -27.11 31.17 2.88
C ARG A 26 -25.81 31.04 2.08
N VAL A 27 -24.68 31.37 2.71
CA VAL A 27 -23.35 31.27 2.09
C VAL A 27 -22.99 29.81 1.79
N ARG A 28 -23.31 28.87 2.68
CA ARG A 28 -23.07 27.43 2.48
C ARG A 28 -23.80 26.88 1.26
N ARG A 29 -25.06 27.28 1.03
CA ARG A 29 -25.84 26.88 -0.16
C ARG A 29 -25.21 27.33 -1.47
N ILE A 30 -24.69 28.56 -1.51
CA ILE A 30 -24.01 29.11 -2.69
C ILE A 30 -22.69 28.36 -2.93
N ILE A 31 -21.91 28.09 -1.87
CA ILE A 31 -20.68 27.31 -1.97
C ILE A 31 -20.97 25.88 -2.42
N ASP A 32 -21.97 25.22 -1.84
CA ASP A 32 -22.36 23.87 -2.20
C ASP A 32 -22.86 23.79 -3.65
N PHE A 33 -23.57 24.82 -4.13
CA PHE A 33 -23.97 24.94 -5.54
C PHE A 33 -22.74 24.96 -6.47
N TYR A 34 -21.75 25.81 -6.20
CA TYR A 34 -20.51 25.87 -6.99
C TYR A 34 -19.58 24.66 -6.78
N ALA A 35 -19.67 23.98 -5.64
CA ALA A 35 -18.96 22.73 -5.40
C ALA A 35 -19.55 21.57 -6.22
N ARG A 36 -20.87 21.57 -6.43
CA ARG A 36 -21.64 20.53 -7.12
C ARG A 36 -21.83 20.75 -8.61
N LEU A 37 -21.47 21.93 -9.13
CA LEU A 37 -21.38 22.11 -10.58
C LEU A 37 -20.65 20.89 -11.15
N PRO A 38 -21.20 20.20 -12.17
CA PRO A 38 -20.60 19.01 -12.73
C PRO A 38 -19.25 19.38 -13.31
N ARG A 39 -18.22 19.28 -12.46
CA ARG A 39 -16.84 19.29 -12.87
C ARG A 39 -16.71 18.10 -13.80
N GLY A 40 -16.05 18.30 -14.94
CA GLY A 40 -15.69 17.17 -15.81
C GLY A 40 -15.10 16.04 -14.95
N PRO A 41 -15.27 14.78 -15.35
CA PRO A 41 -14.84 13.64 -14.56
C PRO A 41 -13.44 13.90 -14.02
N ALA A 42 -13.29 13.86 -12.69
CA ALA A 42 -12.00 14.11 -12.05
C ALA A 42 -10.96 13.26 -12.79
N PRO A 43 -9.85 13.85 -13.27
CA PRO A 43 -8.90 13.14 -14.11
C PRO A 43 -8.49 11.89 -13.36
N THR A 44 -8.86 10.73 -13.90
CA THR A 44 -8.46 9.45 -13.31
C THR A 44 -6.95 9.48 -13.28
N MET A 45 -6.36 9.51 -12.09
CA MET A 45 -4.90 9.52 -11.93
C MET A 45 -4.34 8.42 -12.83
N SER A 46 -3.62 8.85 -13.87
CA SER A 46 -3.02 7.91 -14.80
C SER A 46 -2.12 7.00 -13.98
N PRO A 47 -2.27 5.67 -14.07
CA PRO A 47 -1.43 4.76 -13.30
C PRO A 47 0.02 5.05 -13.64
N ARG A 48 0.79 5.48 -12.64
CA ARG A 48 2.21 5.81 -12.82
C ARG A 48 3.07 4.56 -12.67
N ASN A 49 2.54 3.58 -11.94
CA ASN A 49 3.23 2.38 -11.52
C ASN A 49 2.56 1.13 -12.11
N TRP A 50 3.33 0.09 -12.40
CA TRP A 50 2.81 -1.17 -12.95
C TRP A 50 1.76 -1.84 -12.03
N VAL A 51 1.92 -1.69 -10.71
CA VAL A 51 0.94 -2.16 -9.71
C VAL A 51 -0.39 -1.40 -9.85
N GLU A 52 -0.35 -0.10 -10.10
CA GLU A 52 -1.55 0.71 -10.32
C GLU A 52 -2.23 0.36 -11.65
N GLN A 53 -1.45 0.02 -12.67
CA GLN A 53 -1.95 -0.48 -13.96
C GLN A 53 -2.71 -1.80 -13.77
N TYR A 54 -2.15 -2.74 -13.01
CA TYR A 54 -2.78 -4.02 -12.70
C TYR A 54 -4.06 -3.81 -11.90
N LYS A 55 -4.00 -3.00 -10.83
CA LYS A 55 -5.16 -2.66 -10.01
C LYS A 55 -6.28 -2.04 -10.84
N LYS A 56 -5.96 -1.07 -11.71
CA LYS A 56 -6.94 -0.45 -12.63
C LYS A 56 -7.57 -1.48 -13.56
N THR A 57 -6.79 -2.40 -14.12
CA THR A 57 -7.26 -3.34 -15.15
C THR A 57 -8.19 -4.43 -14.60
N PHE A 58 -7.92 -4.90 -13.38
CA PHE A 58 -8.63 -6.04 -12.79
C PHE A 58 -9.63 -5.67 -11.71
N PHE A 59 -9.43 -4.56 -10.98
CA PHE A 59 -10.23 -4.17 -9.81
C PHE A 59 -11.07 -2.89 -10.00
N SER A 60 -11.09 -2.28 -11.19
CA SER A 60 -11.99 -1.14 -11.46
C SER A 60 -13.36 -1.60 -12.00
N GLY A 61 -14.43 -0.97 -11.53
CA GLY A 61 -15.80 -1.26 -11.97
C GLY A 61 -16.33 -2.60 -11.46
N ARG A 62 -16.97 -3.39 -12.36
CA ARG A 62 -17.36 -4.78 -12.07
C ARG A 62 -16.09 -5.63 -12.07
N GLY A 63 -15.46 -5.80 -10.90
CA GLY A 63 -14.19 -6.49 -10.73
C GLY A 63 -14.12 -7.80 -11.52
N LYS A 64 -13.01 -7.99 -12.25
CA LYS A 64 -12.81 -9.19 -13.08
C LYS A 64 -12.41 -10.37 -12.20
N ALA A 65 -12.78 -11.60 -12.57
CA ALA A 65 -12.41 -12.82 -11.82
C ALA A 65 -10.97 -13.30 -12.10
N GLN A 66 -10.32 -12.75 -13.14
CA GLN A 66 -8.96 -13.08 -13.55
C GLN A 66 -7.87 -13.02 -12.45
N PRO A 67 -7.84 -12.05 -11.50
CA PRO A 67 -6.88 -12.06 -10.40
C PRO A 67 -6.93 -13.32 -9.52
N ILE A 68 -8.11 -13.92 -9.36
CA ILE A 68 -8.26 -15.18 -8.62
C ILE A 68 -7.58 -16.31 -9.39
N LEU A 69 -7.76 -16.35 -10.71
CA LEU A 69 -7.11 -17.34 -11.57
C LEU A 69 -5.59 -17.17 -11.57
N HIS A 70 -5.08 -15.93 -11.58
CA HIS A 70 -3.65 -15.67 -11.45
C HIS A 70 -3.09 -16.14 -10.10
N ALA A 71 -3.82 -15.93 -9.00
CA ALA A 71 -3.41 -16.41 -7.69
C ALA A 71 -3.33 -17.94 -7.63
N ILE A 72 -4.34 -18.64 -8.16
CA ILE A 72 -4.36 -20.11 -8.23
C ILE A 72 -3.22 -20.62 -9.11
N GLY A 73 -3.05 -20.05 -10.31
CA GLY A 73 -1.96 -20.43 -11.21
C GLY A 73 -0.59 -20.20 -10.59
N GLY A 74 -0.40 -19.07 -9.89
CA GLY A 74 0.83 -18.78 -9.16
C GLY A 74 1.11 -19.78 -8.04
N LEU A 75 0.08 -20.18 -7.28
CA LEU A 75 0.22 -21.17 -6.21
C LEU A 75 0.60 -22.55 -6.74
N ILE A 76 0.00 -22.98 -7.86
CA ILE A 76 0.32 -24.26 -8.50
C ILE A 76 1.77 -24.27 -8.98
N ILE A 77 2.19 -23.23 -9.70
CA ILE A 77 3.57 -23.11 -10.21
C ILE A 77 4.56 -23.07 -9.04
N PHE A 78 4.26 -22.29 -8.00
CA PHE A 78 5.11 -22.18 -6.82
C PHE A 78 5.22 -23.53 -6.09
N GLY A 79 4.11 -24.24 -5.91
CA GLY A 79 4.10 -25.60 -5.36
C GLY A 79 4.95 -26.57 -6.18
N TYR A 80 4.86 -26.51 -7.52
CA TYR A 80 5.68 -27.33 -8.41
C TYR A 80 7.17 -27.01 -8.34
N ILE A 81 7.54 -25.72 -8.23
CA ILE A 81 8.94 -25.31 -8.04
C ILE A 81 9.47 -25.86 -6.71
N LEU A 82 8.69 -25.74 -5.63
CA LEU A 82 9.08 -26.26 -4.32
C LEU A 82 9.23 -27.78 -4.35
N ASP A 83 8.25 -28.49 -4.91
CA ASP A 83 8.31 -29.94 -5.09
C ASP A 83 9.58 -30.31 -5.86
N TYR A 84 9.81 -29.75 -7.05
CA TYR A 84 11.03 -29.99 -7.84
C TYR A 84 12.32 -29.69 -7.07
N TYR A 85 12.36 -28.56 -6.34
CA TYR A 85 13.51 -28.14 -5.57
C TYR A 85 13.84 -29.11 -4.44
N PHE A 86 12.85 -29.52 -3.64
CA PHE A 86 13.05 -30.47 -2.55
C PHE A 86 13.23 -31.90 -3.06
N HIS A 87 12.55 -32.27 -4.13
CA HIS A 87 12.61 -33.59 -4.76
C HIS A 87 14.00 -33.86 -5.34
N LEU A 88 14.63 -32.89 -6.02
CA LEU A 88 15.97 -33.04 -6.58
C LEU A 88 17.10 -32.65 -5.63
N ARG A 89 16.88 -31.72 -4.69
CA ARG A 89 17.87 -31.38 -3.65
C ARG A 89 17.97 -32.44 -2.55
N SER A 90 17.12 -33.47 -2.59
CA SER A 90 17.26 -34.68 -1.77
C SER A 90 18.49 -35.54 -2.13
N GLY A 91 19.18 -35.23 -3.23
CA GLY A 91 20.32 -35.98 -3.75
C GLY A 91 21.69 -35.73 -3.11
N THR A 92 21.81 -34.94 -2.03
CA THR A 92 23.12 -34.80 -1.34
C THR A 92 22.97 -34.62 0.17
N SER A 93 23.24 -35.72 0.88
CA SER A 93 23.75 -35.80 2.26
C SER A 93 23.11 -34.87 3.31
N TRP A 94 21.94 -35.28 3.82
CA TRP A 94 21.43 -34.84 5.13
C TRP A 94 21.37 -36.03 6.11
N GLY A 95 22.44 -36.84 6.16
CA GLY A 95 22.54 -38.03 7.02
C GLY A 95 23.93 -38.38 7.51
N ALA A 96 24.93 -37.51 7.35
CA ALA A 96 26.30 -37.77 7.78
C ALA A 96 26.94 -36.49 8.32
N GLU A 97 26.70 -36.18 9.60
CA GLU A 97 27.57 -35.44 10.53
C GLU A 97 26.73 -34.80 11.65
N PHE A 98 26.01 -35.62 12.42
CA PHE A 98 25.71 -35.31 13.81
C PHE A 98 26.13 -36.51 14.67
N ARG A 99 27.34 -37.04 14.42
CA ARG A 99 28.00 -37.86 15.43
C ARG A 99 28.44 -36.91 16.52
N PHE A 100 27.66 -36.86 17.59
CA PHE A 100 28.14 -36.43 18.89
C PHE A 100 29.34 -37.30 19.25
N ASP A 101 30.55 -36.86 18.90
CA ASP A 101 31.79 -37.42 19.41
C ASP A 101 31.88 -37.00 20.88
N LEU A 102 31.09 -37.70 21.71
CA LEU A 102 31.32 -37.81 23.14
C LEU A 102 32.69 -38.47 23.29
N LYS A 103 33.71 -37.62 23.27
CA LYS A 103 35.09 -37.94 23.64
C LYS A 103 35.09 -38.24 25.13
N ILE A 104 34.59 -39.43 25.46
CA ILE A 104 34.85 -40.07 26.73
C ILE A 104 36.36 -40.30 26.73
N SER A 105 37.01 -39.43 27.49
CA SER A 105 38.41 -39.49 27.86
C SER A 105 38.70 -40.85 28.48
N ASP A 106 39.18 -41.80 27.67
CA ASP A 106 39.86 -42.99 28.18
C ASP A 106 41.21 -42.54 28.73
N LYS A 107 41.21 -42.23 30.02
CA LYS A 107 42.40 -42.02 30.84
C LYS A 107 42.46 -43.11 31.89
N SER A 108 42.66 -44.37 31.49
CA SER A 108 43.21 -45.38 32.40
C SER A 108 43.60 -46.67 31.70
N ARG A 109 44.75 -46.70 31.01
CA ARG A 109 45.55 -47.92 30.84
C ARG A 109 47.04 -47.58 30.82
N PHE A 110 47.67 -47.94 31.95
CA PHE A 110 49.09 -48.24 32.22
C PHE A 110 50.17 -47.25 31.72
#